data_AF-A0A8S3BBG6-F1
#
_entry.id   AF-A0A8S3BBG6-F1
#
_cell.length_a   1.000
_cell.length_b   1.000
_cell.length_c   1.000
_cell.angle_alpha   90.00
_cell.angle_beta   90.00
_cell.angle_gamma   90.00
#
_symmetry.space_group_name_H-M   'P 1'
#
loop_
_entity.id
_entity.type
_entity.pdbx_description
1 polymer ?
#
loop_
_entity_poly.entity_id
_entity_poly.type
_entity_poly.pdbx_seq_one_letter_code
_entity_poly.pdbx_strand_id
1 'polypeptide(L)'
;ATNNHLICGDTHGEIRIWNIENYCCSITSPIQFETSTPPLANSWQAHLSPIIFCEWTDHKGHADFILTGSTDHTTRLWTMN
;
A
#
# COMPACT_ATOMS: atom_id res chain seq x y z
N ALA A 1 -10.43 -2.63 -12.40
CA ALA A 1 -9.42 -2.13 -11.44
C ALA A 1 -8.24 -3.10 -11.48
N THR A 2 -7.03 -2.58 -11.67
CA THR A 2 -5.79 -3.38 -11.61
C THR A 2 -5.20 -3.23 -10.22
N ASN A 3 -4.94 -4.35 -9.54
CA ASN A 3 -4.41 -4.35 -8.17
C ASN A 3 -2.89 -4.38 -8.24
N ASN A 4 -2.27 -3.20 -8.36
CA ASN A 4 -0.83 -3.09 -8.60
C ASN A 4 -0.03 -2.88 -7.31
N HIS A 5 -0.68 -2.47 -6.22
CA HIS A 5 -0.01 -2.18 -4.95
C HIS A 5 -0.66 -2.90 -3.78
N LEU A 6 0.17 -3.32 -2.84
CA LEU A 6 -0.23 -3.79 -1.52
C LEU A 6 0.18 -2.74 -0.49
N ILE A 7 -0.75 -2.29 0.36
CA ILE A 7 -0.45 -1.43 1.52
C ILE A 7 -0.64 -2.26 2.79
N CYS A 8 0.31 -2.16 3.72
CA CYS A 8 0.12 -2.63 5.09
C CYS A 8 0.60 -1.59 6.09
N GLY A 9 -0.17 -1.40 7.16
CA GLY A 9 0.28 -0.74 8.38
C GLY A 9 0.70 -1.78 9.43
N ASP A 10 1.57 -1.39 10.35
CA ASP A 10 2.01 -2.27 11.43
C ASP A 10 1.73 -1.73 12.85
N THR A 11 2.14 -2.50 13.86
CA THR A 11 1.95 -2.18 15.28
C THR A 11 2.81 -1.03 15.78
N HIS A 12 3.80 -0.58 15.01
CA HIS A 12 4.64 0.55 15.37
C HIS A 12 4.17 1.84 14.70
N GLY A 13 3.14 1.80 13.85
CA GLY A 13 2.65 2.97 13.13
C GLY A 13 3.38 3.24 11.81
N GLU A 14 4.18 2.29 11.32
CA GLU A 14 4.82 2.38 10.01
C GLU A 14 3.88 1.83 8.93
N ILE A 15 3.86 2.49 7.78
CA ILE A 15 3.27 1.93 6.57
C ILE A 15 4.34 1.48 5.59
N ARG A 16 4.02 0.40 4.89
CA ARG A 16 4.83 -0.21 3.84
C ARG A 16 3.96 -0.48 2.64
N ILE A 17 4.51 -0.21 1.46
CA ILE A 17 3.82 -0.34 0.19
C ILE A 17 4.69 -1.15 -0.75
N TRP A 18 4.13 -2.19 -1.35
CA TRP A 18 4.82 -3.05 -2.30
C TRP A 18 4.16 -2.98 -3.67
N ASN A 19 4.96 -3.03 -4.73
CA ASN A 19 4.45 -3.25 -6.08
C ASN A 19 4.21 -4.76 -6.28
N ILE A 20 2.96 -5.12 -6.53
CA ILE A 20 2.50 -6.50 -6.74
C ILE A 20 1.97 -6.74 -8.16
N GLU A 21 2.18 -5.80 -9.10
CA GLU A 21 1.65 -5.84 -10.48
C GLU A 21 1.93 -7.17 -11.19
N ASN A 22 3.11 -7.75 -10.97
CA ASN A 22 3.51 -9.02 -11.57
C ASN A 22 3.67 -10.16 -10.54
N TYR A 23 3.45 -9.88 -9.25
CA TYR A 23 3.70 -10.86 -8.19
C TYR A 23 2.64 -11.96 -8.22
N CYS A 24 3.08 -13.21 -8.38
CA CYS A 24 2.19 -14.38 -8.49
C CYS A 24 1.12 -14.26 -9.59
N CYS A 25 1.31 -13.38 -10.57
CA CYS A 25 0.41 -13.25 -11.71
C CYS A 25 0.96 -14.06 -12.90
N SER A 26 0.40 -15.26 -13.12
CA SER A 26 0.60 -16.03 -14.36
C SER A 26 -0.75 -16.33 -14.94
N ILE A 27 -1.21 -15.55 -15.91
CA ILE A 27 -2.41 -15.95 -16.66
C ILE A 27 -2.21 -15.95 -18.18
N THR A 28 -1.41 -15.07 -18.82
CA THR A 28 -1.26 -15.16 -20.30
C THR A 28 -0.11 -14.39 -20.95
N SER A 29 0.96 -14.02 -20.23
CA SER A 29 2.04 -13.18 -20.78
C SER A 29 3.38 -13.94 -20.87
N PRO A 30 4.29 -13.56 -21.78
CA PRO A 30 5.63 -14.16 -21.88
C PRO A 30 6.55 -13.82 -20.70
N ILE A 31 6.06 -13.03 -19.72
CA ILE A 31 6.82 -12.58 -18.57
C ILE A 31 6.86 -13.73 -17.54
N GLN A 32 8.07 -14.06 -17.11
CA GLN A 32 8.36 -15.11 -16.15
C GLN A 32 7.57 -14.90 -14.85
N PHE A 33 7.02 -15.98 -14.30
CA PHE A 33 6.28 -15.97 -13.04
C PHE A 33 7.20 -15.51 -11.89
N GLU A 34 6.94 -14.30 -11.39
CA GLU A 34 7.68 -13.70 -10.28
C GLU A 34 7.15 -14.24 -8.95
N THR A 35 7.93 -15.12 -8.33
CA THR A 35 7.70 -15.64 -6.97
C THR A 35 8.62 -15.00 -5.94
N SER A 36 9.52 -14.12 -6.39
CA SER A 36 10.36 -13.34 -5.51
C SER A 36 9.52 -12.39 -4.66
N THR A 37 10.02 -12.01 -3.48
CA THR A 37 9.31 -11.07 -2.62
C THR A 37 9.03 -9.77 -3.41
N PRO A 38 7.77 -9.27 -3.39
CA PRO A 38 7.43 -8.02 -4.06
C PRO A 38 8.39 -6.88 -3.67
N PRO A 39 8.83 -6.03 -4.61
CA PRO A 39 9.67 -4.89 -4.28
C PRO A 39 8.91 -3.89 -3.41
N LEU A 40 9.55 -3.43 -2.33
CA LEU A 40 9.05 -2.35 -1.47
C LEU A 40 9.16 -1.03 -2.25
N ALA A 41 8.02 -0.43 -2.58
CA ALA A 41 7.94 0.85 -3.26
C ALA A 41 8.20 2.02 -2.31
N ASN A 42 7.52 2.03 -1.15
CA ASN A 42 7.62 3.10 -0.17
C ASN A 42 7.45 2.58 1.26
N SER A 43 8.05 3.28 2.22
CA SER A 43 7.79 3.08 3.65
C SER A 43 8.05 4.34 4.45
N TRP A 44 7.19 4.63 5.41
CA TRP A 44 7.35 5.76 6.32
C TRP A 44 6.52 5.60 7.59
N GLN A 45 6.92 6.35 8.63
CA GLN A 45 6.19 6.45 9.90
C GLN A 45 4.94 7.32 9.72
N ALA A 46 3.76 6.68 9.60
CA ALA A 46 2.50 7.40 9.44
C ALA A 46 1.92 7.84 10.79
N HIS A 47 2.01 6.98 11.80
CA HIS A 47 1.38 7.16 13.11
C HIS A 47 2.37 6.91 14.25
N LEU A 48 2.06 7.33 15.48
CA LEU A 48 2.89 7.04 16.66
C LEU A 48 2.48 5.76 17.40
N SER A 49 1.47 5.05 16.90
CA SER A 49 0.85 3.88 17.52
C SER A 49 0.29 2.95 16.44
N PRO A 50 -0.11 1.71 16.78
CA PRO A 50 -0.60 0.73 15.80
C PRO A 50 -1.59 1.29 14.79
N ILE A 51 -1.39 0.94 13.53
CA ILE A 51 -2.34 1.23 12.47
C ILE A 51 -3.38 0.11 12.44
N ILE A 52 -4.65 0.51 12.50
CA ILE A 52 -5.81 -0.40 12.54
C ILE A 52 -6.59 -0.38 11.23
N PHE A 53 -6.27 0.56 10.34
CA PHE A 53 -6.99 0.78 9.09
C PHE A 53 -6.06 1.38 8.03
N CYS A 54 -6.06 0.81 6.83
CA CYS A 54 -5.39 1.35 5.64
C CYS A 54 -6.31 1.16 4.42
N GLU A 55 -6.56 2.23 3.68
CA GLU A 55 -7.32 2.17 2.43
C GLU A 55 -6.64 3.00 1.34
N TRP A 56 -6.56 2.42 0.14
CA TRP A 56 -6.22 3.16 -1.08
C TRP A 56 -7.51 3.77 -1.62
N THR A 57 -7.54 5.08 -1.78
CA THR A 57 -8.72 5.80 -2.27
C THR A 57 -8.34 6.72 -3.42
N ASP A 58 -9.28 6.93 -4.33
CA ASP A 58 -9.13 7.85 -5.45
C ASP A 58 -10.18 8.96 -5.35
N HIS A 59 -9.76 10.20 -5.58
CA HIS A 59 -10.67 11.32 -5.69
C HIS A 59 -10.95 11.63 -7.16
N LYS A 60 -12.06 11.07 -7.67
CA LYS A 60 -12.63 11.35 -9.00
C LYS A 60 -11.70 11.05 -10.18
N GLY A 61 -10.79 10.09 -10.05
CA GLY A 61 -9.84 9.68 -11.08
C GLY A 61 -8.66 10.63 -11.25
N HIS A 62 -8.42 11.52 -10.28
CA HIS A 62 -7.43 12.58 -10.39
C HIS A 62 -6.28 12.48 -9.40
N ALA A 63 -6.45 11.72 -8.31
CA ALA A 63 -5.42 11.62 -7.29
C ALA A 63 -5.61 10.37 -6.45
N ASP A 64 -4.54 9.59 -6.36
CA ASP A 64 -4.41 8.46 -5.45
C ASP A 64 -4.00 8.97 -4.06
N PHE A 65 -4.80 8.61 -3.06
CA PHE A 65 -4.52 8.89 -1.66
C PHE A 65 -4.52 7.61 -0.84
N ILE A 66 -3.82 7.67 0.28
CA ILE A 66 -3.81 6.61 1.27
C ILE A 66 -4.44 7.16 2.54
N LEU A 67 -5.51 6.52 3.00
CA LEU A 67 -6.18 6.85 4.25
C LEU A 67 -5.76 5.86 5.33
N THR A 68 -5.24 6.36 6.45
CA THR A 68 -4.83 5.52 7.59
C THR A 68 -5.54 5.94 8.86
N GLY A 69 -5.91 4.96 9.68
CA GLY A 69 -6.46 5.16 11.03
C GLY A 69 -5.65 4.40 12.07
N SER A 70 -5.43 5.00 13.24
CA SER A 70 -4.56 4.46 14.28
C SER A 70 -5.17 4.57 15.68
N THR A 71 -4.63 3.78 16.60
CA THR A 71 -4.88 3.92 18.04
C THR A 71 -4.23 5.17 18.65
N ASP A 72 -3.45 5.96 17.89
CA ASP A 72 -3.00 7.30 18.31
C ASP A 72 -4.11 8.37 18.26
N HIS A 73 -5.36 7.95 18.06
CA HIS A 73 -6.56 8.79 17.93
C HIS A 73 -6.54 9.73 16.73
N THR A 74 -5.74 9.44 15.70
CA THR A 74 -5.72 10.21 14.46
C THR A 74 -6.10 9.37 13.25
N THR A 75 -6.69 10.06 12.27
CA THR A 75 -6.86 9.59 10.90
C THR A 75 -6.06 10.53 10.00
N ARG A 76 -5.27 9.99 9.07
CA ARG A 76 -4.37 10.77 8.23
C ARG A 76 -4.53 10.38 6.77
N LEU A 77 -4.37 11.37 5.89
CA LEU A 77 -4.43 11.21 4.45
C LEU A 77 -3.03 11.48 3.87
N TRP A 78 -2.56 10.59 3.00
CA TRP A 78 -1.21 10.65 2.45
C TRP A 78 -1.21 10.63 0.92
N THR A 79 -0.18 11.23 0.35
CA THR A 79 0.24 11.06 -1.04
C THR A 79 1.47 10.15 -1.11
N MET A 80 1.70 9.52 -2.25
CA MET A 80 2.94 8.75 -2.52
C MET A 80 4.14 9.66 -2.88
N ASN A 81 3.89 10.96 -3.09
CA ASN A 81 4.86 12.01 -3.43
C ASN A 81 5.14 12.93 -2.24
#